data_AF-A0A7G8J5R7-F1
#
_entry.id   AF-A0A7G8J5R7-F1
#
_cell.length_a   1.000
_cell.length_b   1.000
_cell.length_c   1.000
_cell.angle_alpha   90.00
_cell.angle_beta   90.00
_cell.angle_gamma   90.00
#
_symmetry.space_group_name_H-M   'P 1'
#
loop_
_entity.id
_entity.type
_entity.pdbx_description
1 polymer ?
#
loop_
_entity_poly.entity_id
_entity_poly.type
_entity_poly.pdbx_seq_one_letter_code
_entity_poly.pdbx_strand_id
1 'polypeptide(L)'
;MLSSHGSMPTAALLLFFSLLAPAATPSRLDQALSSIGPATTIQVTVNPEPTSTLRSVLAPLADLVAKGESTTMGGYNAANRGRASDLGRDGLSAVFGGRDCSEITIGEILLAQGQRRLHAAGRYQIIGITMPMAVRSAGLSGADMFSPENQDRLFLALLKNKRPLVWLYINGLSGNGLGAADAMSREWSSIAYWDGRSYYGGGDRAHVSREEILSELEQTRERMRSHTQHP
;
A
#
# COMPACT_ATOMS: atom_id res chain seq x y z
N MET A 1 32.00 -58.95 -22.72
CA MET A 1 30.76 -59.55 -22.21
C MET A 1 30.57 -59.08 -20.78
N LEU A 2 29.53 -58.27 -20.52
CA LEU A 2 29.14 -57.82 -19.18
C LEU A 2 28.34 -58.91 -18.48
N SER A 3 28.60 -59.12 -17.19
CA SER A 3 27.65 -59.60 -16.15
C SER A 3 28.35 -59.38 -14.79
N SER A 4 27.81 -58.50 -13.92
CA SER A 4 26.89 -58.81 -12.80
C SER A 4 27.64 -59.29 -11.56
N HIS A 5 27.46 -58.89 -10.29
CA HIS A 5 26.61 -58.01 -9.47
C HIS A 5 27.46 -57.75 -8.19
N GLY A 6 27.46 -56.59 -7.51
CA GLY A 6 26.42 -56.17 -6.55
C GLY A 6 26.82 -56.47 -5.08
N SER A 7 27.14 -55.43 -4.30
CA SER A 7 26.74 -55.19 -2.88
C SER A 7 27.67 -54.19 -2.18
N MET A 8 27.08 -53.09 -1.73
CA MET A 8 27.62 -52.06 -0.82
C MET A 8 27.30 -52.42 0.66
N PRO A 9 27.58 -51.57 1.67
CA PRO A 9 28.75 -50.77 2.02
C PRO A 9 29.22 -51.07 3.49
N THR A 10 30.31 -50.47 3.98
CA THR A 10 30.62 -50.50 5.43
C THR A 10 31.12 -49.14 5.94
N ALA A 11 30.23 -48.50 6.71
CA ALA A 11 30.36 -47.54 7.80
C ALA A 11 31.65 -46.69 7.92
N ALA A 12 31.50 -45.38 7.69
CA ALA A 12 32.37 -44.34 8.23
C ALA A 12 31.82 -43.87 9.59
N LEU A 13 32.68 -43.95 10.61
CA LEU A 13 32.44 -43.56 12.00
C LEU A 13 32.50 -42.02 12.12
N LEU A 14 31.36 -41.38 12.41
CA LEU A 14 31.26 -39.95 12.73
C LEU A 14 31.09 -39.75 14.24
N LEU A 15 32.10 -39.16 14.87
CA LEU A 15 32.07 -38.68 16.26
C LEU A 15 31.16 -37.46 16.36
N PHE A 16 30.05 -37.58 17.08
CA PHE A 16 29.22 -36.45 17.50
C PHE A 16 29.76 -35.86 18.81
N PHE A 17 30.34 -34.66 18.74
CA PHE A 17 30.44 -33.79 19.92
C PHE A 17 29.10 -33.05 20.06
N SER A 18 28.32 -33.42 21.07
CA SER A 18 27.13 -32.67 21.47
C SER A 18 27.57 -31.45 22.28
N LEU A 19 27.51 -30.26 21.69
CA LEU A 19 27.64 -29.01 22.42
C LEU A 19 26.27 -28.67 23.00
N LEU A 20 26.08 -28.94 24.30
CA LEU A 20 24.91 -28.51 25.04
C LEU A 20 24.97 -26.98 25.19
N ALA A 21 24.13 -26.25 24.48
CA ALA A 21 23.95 -24.82 24.71
C ALA A 21 23.33 -24.60 26.10
N PRO A 22 23.78 -23.61 26.89
CA PRO A 22 23.20 -23.33 28.19
C PRO A 22 21.74 -22.88 28.03
N ALA A 23 20.86 -23.40 28.90
CA ALA A 23 19.46 -23.00 28.95
C ALA A 23 19.35 -21.49 29.15
N ALA A 24 18.60 -20.83 28.26
CA ALA A 24 18.36 -19.40 28.34
C ALA A 24 17.60 -19.07 29.64
N THR A 25 18.16 -18.17 30.44
CA THR A 25 17.48 -17.54 31.58
C THR A 25 16.19 -16.87 31.09
N PRO A 26 15.02 -17.13 31.71
CA PRO A 26 13.77 -16.49 31.33
C PRO A 26 13.88 -14.97 31.51
N SER A 27 13.25 -14.25 30.58
CA SER A 27 13.31 -12.80 30.52
C SER A 27 12.55 -12.18 31.68
N ARG A 28 12.87 -10.93 32.02
CA ARG A 28 12.21 -10.16 33.10
C ARG A 28 10.68 -10.01 32.90
N LEU A 29 10.19 -10.25 31.68
CA LEU A 29 8.76 -10.25 31.35
C LEU A 29 8.05 -11.54 31.80
N ASP A 30 8.72 -12.68 31.76
CA ASP A 30 8.14 -13.98 32.14
C ASP A 30 7.95 -14.10 33.66
N GLN A 31 8.84 -13.49 34.44
CA GLN A 31 8.72 -13.44 35.91
C GLN A 31 7.59 -12.51 36.38
N ALA A 32 7.22 -11.50 35.59
CA ALA A 32 6.15 -10.56 35.95
C ALA A 32 4.74 -11.17 35.77
N LEU A 33 4.56 -12.11 34.84
CA LEU A 33 3.26 -12.71 34.51
C LEU A 33 2.80 -13.81 35.48
N SER A 34 3.66 -14.27 36.39
CA SER A 34 3.31 -15.31 37.36
C SER A 34 2.68 -14.78 38.67
N SER A 35 2.46 -13.46 38.80
CA SER A 35 1.99 -12.86 40.07
C SER A 35 0.62 -12.16 40.02
N ILE A 36 -0.12 -12.25 38.91
CA ILE A 36 -1.38 -11.50 38.77
C ILE A 36 -2.58 -12.38 39.16
N GLY A 37 -3.24 -12.01 40.26
CA GLY A 37 -4.50 -12.58 40.73
C GLY A 37 -5.71 -12.22 39.84
N PRO A 38 -6.94 -12.65 40.21
CA PRO A 38 -8.07 -12.63 39.29
C PRO A 38 -8.43 -11.22 38.79
N ALA A 39 -8.73 -11.17 37.49
CA ALA A 39 -8.79 -10.01 36.62
C ALA A 39 -9.68 -8.86 37.13
N THR A 40 -9.07 -7.69 37.29
CA THR A 40 -9.75 -6.41 37.14
C THR A 40 -9.53 -5.95 35.70
N THR A 41 -10.59 -5.90 34.91
CA THR A 41 -10.55 -5.40 33.53
C THR A 41 -10.16 -3.92 33.51
N ILE A 42 -8.90 -3.63 33.23
CA ILE A 42 -8.46 -2.29 32.80
C ILE A 42 -8.69 -2.24 31.29
N GLN A 43 -9.57 -1.34 30.85
CA GLN A 43 -9.66 -0.94 29.45
C GLN A 43 -8.33 -0.29 29.07
N VAL A 44 -7.41 -1.07 28.49
CA VAL A 44 -6.21 -0.54 27.86
C VAL A 44 -6.68 0.19 26.60
N THR A 45 -6.73 1.51 26.66
CA THR A 45 -6.77 2.35 25.46
C THR A 45 -5.46 2.10 24.71
N VAL A 46 -5.52 1.20 23.72
CA VAL A 46 -4.50 1.10 22.70
C VAL A 46 -4.47 2.44 21.97
N ASN A 47 -3.45 3.24 22.25
CA ASN A 47 -3.15 4.42 21.44
C ASN A 47 -3.03 3.95 19.98
N PRO A 48 -3.78 4.54 19.02
CA PRO A 48 -3.62 4.16 17.63
C PRO A 48 -2.19 4.45 17.19
N GLU A 49 -1.53 3.45 16.60
CA GLU A 49 -0.22 3.61 15.95
C GLU A 49 -0.23 4.87 15.06
N PRO A 50 0.85 5.69 15.04
CA PRO A 50 0.89 6.97 14.30
C PRO A 50 0.46 6.86 12.84
N THR A 51 0.65 5.69 12.24
CA THR A 51 0.27 5.37 10.87
C THR A 51 -1.25 5.27 10.68
N SER A 52 -1.98 4.72 11.65
CA SER A 52 -3.44 4.57 11.58
C SER A 52 -4.17 5.92 11.68
N THR A 53 -3.64 6.85 12.47
CA THR A 53 -4.16 8.21 12.57
C THR A 53 -3.88 9.04 11.30
N LEU A 54 -2.70 8.90 10.70
CA LEU A 54 -2.42 9.57 9.43
C LEU A 54 -3.32 9.04 8.30
N ARG A 55 -3.59 7.72 8.29
CA ARG A 55 -4.50 7.12 7.32
C ARG A 55 -5.92 7.67 7.45
N SER A 56 -6.42 7.88 8.67
CA SER A 56 -7.76 8.46 8.88
C SER A 56 -7.82 9.93 8.42
N VAL A 57 -6.78 10.72 8.65
CA VAL A 57 -6.69 12.11 8.19
C VAL A 57 -6.73 12.21 6.66
N LEU A 58 -6.06 11.28 5.98
CA LEU A 58 -5.97 11.23 4.51
C LEU A 58 -7.13 10.48 3.85
N ALA A 59 -7.97 9.76 4.61
CA ALA A 59 -9.01 8.92 4.05
C ALA A 59 -9.96 9.68 3.10
N PRO A 60 -10.46 10.89 3.42
CA PRO A 60 -11.32 11.64 2.50
C PRO A 60 -10.64 12.02 1.18
N LEU A 61 -9.35 12.39 1.21
CA LEU A 61 -8.57 12.66 -0.01
C LEU A 61 -8.37 11.39 -0.83
N ALA A 62 -8.08 10.27 -0.17
CA ALA A 62 -7.96 8.96 -0.80
C ALA A 62 -9.29 8.47 -1.40
N ASP A 63 -10.43 8.73 -0.73
CA ASP A 63 -11.78 8.45 -1.21
C ASP A 63 -12.09 9.26 -2.46
N LEU A 64 -11.69 10.54 -2.50
CA LEU A 64 -11.88 11.39 -3.67
C LEU A 64 -11.09 10.89 -4.89
N VAL A 65 -9.85 10.44 -4.69
CA VAL A 65 -9.07 9.79 -5.76
C VAL A 65 -9.77 8.50 -6.22
N ALA A 66 -10.15 7.64 -5.29
CA ALA A 66 -10.79 6.36 -5.59
C ALA A 66 -12.14 6.52 -6.33
N LYS A 67 -12.92 7.57 -6.01
CA LYS A 67 -14.18 7.90 -6.69
C LYS A 67 -14.02 7.92 -8.21
N GLY A 68 -12.92 8.50 -8.70
CA GLY A 68 -12.64 8.59 -10.13
C GLY A 68 -11.85 7.41 -10.69
N GLU A 69 -11.00 6.78 -9.88
CA GLU A 69 -10.04 5.76 -10.36
C GLU A 69 -10.52 4.31 -10.21
N SER A 70 -11.36 3.99 -9.22
CA SER A 70 -11.58 2.58 -8.84
C SER A 70 -12.90 2.21 -8.18
N THR A 71 -13.67 3.14 -7.59
CA THR A 71 -14.85 2.81 -6.77
C THR A 71 -15.88 1.96 -7.53
N THR A 72 -16.13 2.25 -8.81
CA THR A 72 -17.07 1.48 -9.64
C THR A 72 -16.45 0.21 -10.24
N MET A 73 -15.14 0.01 -10.07
CA MET A 73 -14.31 -1.01 -10.71
C MET A 73 -13.60 -1.94 -9.71
N GLY A 74 -14.12 -2.07 -8.49
CA GLY A 74 -13.61 -3.02 -7.48
C GLY A 74 -12.73 -2.39 -6.40
N GLY A 75 -12.56 -1.06 -6.36
CA GLY A 75 -11.85 -0.36 -5.29
C GLY A 75 -10.41 -0.86 -5.13
N TYR A 76 -10.06 -1.39 -3.96
CA TYR A 76 -8.74 -1.98 -3.71
C TYR A 76 -8.41 -3.16 -4.63
N ASN A 77 -9.41 -3.83 -5.19
CA ASN A 77 -9.23 -4.90 -6.15
C ASN A 77 -9.24 -4.43 -7.62
N ALA A 78 -9.42 -3.13 -7.88
CA ALA A 78 -9.50 -2.61 -9.23
C ALA A 78 -8.20 -2.84 -10.01
N ALA A 79 -8.34 -3.04 -11.31
CA ALA A 79 -7.21 -3.23 -12.22
C ALA A 79 -7.64 -2.91 -13.65
N ASN A 80 -6.66 -2.63 -14.51
CA ASN A 80 -6.88 -2.59 -15.95
C ASN A 80 -5.67 -3.12 -16.74
N ARG A 81 -5.86 -3.48 -18.02
CA ARG A 81 -4.77 -3.88 -18.96
C ARG A 81 -4.37 -2.77 -19.93
N GLY A 82 -4.70 -1.51 -19.62
CA GLY A 82 -4.40 -0.34 -20.45
C GLY A 82 -5.64 0.29 -21.09
N ARG A 83 -6.84 -0.24 -20.81
CA ARG A 83 -8.12 0.39 -21.13
C ARG A 83 -8.98 0.44 -19.88
N ALA A 84 -9.57 1.60 -19.59
CA ALA A 84 -10.45 1.74 -18.43
C ALA A 84 -11.55 0.67 -18.45
N SER A 85 -11.79 0.03 -17.31
CA SER A 85 -12.86 -0.96 -17.09
C SER A 85 -12.74 -2.29 -17.88
N ASP A 86 -11.62 -2.56 -18.57
CA ASP A 86 -11.46 -3.78 -19.37
C ASP A 86 -11.45 -5.09 -18.56
N LEU A 87 -11.26 -5.00 -17.25
CA LEU A 87 -11.34 -6.09 -16.28
C LEU A 87 -12.63 -6.09 -15.45
N GLY A 88 -13.54 -5.13 -15.70
CA GLY A 88 -14.78 -4.98 -14.93
C GLY A 88 -14.53 -4.87 -13.41
N ARG A 89 -15.48 -5.40 -12.62
CA ARG A 89 -15.36 -5.42 -11.15
C ARG A 89 -14.45 -6.54 -10.63
N ASP A 90 -14.19 -7.56 -11.44
CA ASP A 90 -13.33 -8.69 -11.08
C ASP A 90 -11.87 -8.26 -10.93
N GLY A 91 -11.45 -7.23 -11.68
CA GLY A 91 -10.18 -6.53 -11.45
C GLY A 91 -8.97 -7.48 -11.35
N LEU A 92 -8.28 -7.43 -10.21
CA LEU A 92 -7.12 -8.28 -9.94
C LEU A 92 -7.48 -9.77 -9.95
N SER A 93 -8.66 -10.16 -9.48
CA SER A 93 -9.08 -11.57 -9.43
C SER A 93 -9.14 -12.18 -10.83
N ALA A 94 -9.51 -11.39 -11.85
CA ALA A 94 -9.45 -11.82 -13.26
C ALA A 94 -8.02 -11.99 -13.82
N VAL A 95 -7.00 -11.44 -13.16
CA VAL A 95 -5.58 -11.58 -13.53
C VAL A 95 -4.89 -12.67 -12.71
N PHE A 96 -5.32 -12.89 -11.47
CA PHE A 96 -4.63 -13.72 -10.48
C PHE A 96 -5.42 -14.97 -10.07
N GLY A 97 -6.37 -15.41 -10.90
CA GLY A 97 -7.05 -16.70 -10.75
C GLY A 97 -8.03 -16.73 -9.58
N GLY A 98 -8.80 -15.66 -9.40
CA GLY A 98 -9.81 -15.54 -8.34
C GLY A 98 -9.29 -14.95 -7.03
N ARG A 99 -7.98 -14.71 -6.90
CA ARG A 99 -7.38 -14.09 -5.71
C ARG A 99 -7.63 -12.58 -5.66
N ASP A 100 -7.97 -12.10 -4.47
CA ASP A 100 -8.13 -10.66 -4.22
C ASP A 100 -6.80 -10.00 -3.80
N CYS A 101 -6.78 -8.66 -3.78
CA CYS A 101 -5.58 -7.87 -3.47
C CYS A 101 -4.83 -8.25 -2.17
N SER A 102 -5.55 -8.77 -1.15
CA SER A 102 -4.96 -9.21 0.12
C SER A 102 -4.22 -10.55 0.03
N GLU A 103 -4.37 -11.28 -1.08
CA GLU A 103 -3.77 -12.60 -1.34
C GLU A 103 -2.72 -12.55 -2.45
N ILE A 104 -2.42 -11.36 -2.95
CA ILE A 104 -1.46 -11.10 -4.03
C ILE A 104 -0.32 -10.27 -3.45
N THR A 105 0.91 -10.71 -3.65
CA THR A 105 2.10 -9.95 -3.24
C THR A 105 2.37 -8.77 -4.17
N ILE A 106 3.02 -7.74 -3.66
CA ILE A 106 3.51 -6.62 -4.47
C ILE A 106 4.45 -7.11 -5.58
N GLY A 107 5.26 -8.13 -5.32
CA GLY A 107 6.14 -8.75 -6.31
C GLY A 107 5.36 -9.37 -7.48
N GLU A 108 4.25 -10.04 -7.20
CA GLU A 108 3.34 -10.57 -8.23
C GLU A 108 2.69 -9.47 -9.07
N ILE A 109 2.28 -8.35 -8.44
CA ILE A 109 1.77 -7.17 -9.14
C ILE A 109 2.83 -6.60 -10.09
N LEU A 110 4.05 -6.36 -9.57
CA LEU A 110 5.17 -5.84 -10.37
C LEU A 110 5.52 -6.77 -11.54
N LEU A 111 5.53 -8.08 -11.32
CA LEU A 111 5.78 -9.06 -12.38
C LEU A 111 4.68 -9.00 -13.45
N ALA A 112 3.41 -8.93 -13.06
CA ALA A 112 2.30 -8.80 -13.99
C ALA A 112 2.35 -7.51 -14.81
N GLN A 113 2.79 -6.41 -14.18
CA GLN A 113 3.02 -5.14 -14.86
C GLN A 113 4.19 -5.20 -15.85
N GLY A 114 5.31 -5.82 -15.46
CA GLY A 114 6.46 -6.04 -16.33
C GLY A 114 6.14 -6.92 -17.54
N GLN A 115 5.24 -7.89 -17.37
CA GLN A 115 4.77 -8.79 -18.44
C GLN A 115 3.60 -8.23 -19.25
N ARG A 116 3.16 -6.98 -18.97
CA ARG A 116 2.01 -6.33 -19.63
C ARG A 116 0.68 -7.11 -19.50
N ARG A 117 0.56 -8.01 -18.51
CA ARG A 117 -0.72 -8.67 -18.17
C ARG A 117 -1.63 -7.76 -17.34
N LEU A 118 -1.04 -6.74 -16.74
CA LEU A 118 -1.65 -5.73 -15.87
C LEU A 118 -1.00 -4.38 -16.21
N HIS A 119 -1.77 -3.32 -16.36
CA HIS A 119 -1.24 -1.98 -16.60
C HIS A 119 -1.26 -1.14 -15.32
N ALA A 120 -2.45 -0.93 -14.77
CA ALA A 120 -2.67 -0.22 -13.51
C ALA A 120 -3.35 -1.13 -12.48
N ALA A 121 -3.00 -0.96 -11.21
CA ALA A 121 -3.45 -1.84 -10.14
C ALA A 121 -3.93 -1.06 -8.91
N GLY A 122 -4.95 -1.62 -8.26
CA GLY A 122 -5.46 -1.20 -6.97
C GLY A 122 -6.32 0.06 -7.00
N ARG A 123 -6.67 0.49 -5.79
CA ARG A 123 -7.55 1.63 -5.51
C ARG A 123 -7.09 2.93 -6.17
N TYR A 124 -5.77 3.08 -6.31
CA TYR A 124 -5.12 4.28 -6.81
C TYR A 124 -4.55 4.12 -8.23
N GLN A 125 -4.89 3.01 -8.91
CA GLN A 125 -4.48 2.70 -10.28
C GLN A 125 -2.97 2.95 -10.53
N ILE A 126 -2.11 2.42 -9.64
CA ILE A 126 -0.66 2.64 -9.72
C ILE A 126 -0.07 1.81 -10.86
N ILE A 127 0.64 2.45 -11.78
CA ILE A 127 1.23 1.81 -12.97
C ILE A 127 2.67 1.31 -12.73
N GLY A 128 3.11 0.37 -13.58
CA GLY A 128 4.40 -0.33 -13.41
C GLY A 128 5.65 0.55 -13.38
N ILE A 129 5.65 1.72 -14.04
CA ILE A 129 6.79 2.65 -13.97
C ILE A 129 6.84 3.41 -12.63
N THR A 130 5.69 3.56 -11.96
CA THR A 130 5.58 4.30 -10.69
C THR A 130 5.68 3.38 -9.48
N MET A 131 5.14 2.16 -9.58
CA MET A 131 5.06 1.19 -8.49
C MET A 131 6.41 0.95 -7.78
N PRO A 132 7.56 0.74 -8.47
CA PRO A 132 8.83 0.48 -7.79
C PRO A 132 9.29 1.63 -6.87
N MET A 133 9.04 2.88 -7.26
CA MET A 133 9.37 4.04 -6.41
C MET A 133 8.45 4.11 -5.20
N ALA A 134 7.15 3.90 -5.40
CA ALA A 134 6.17 3.92 -4.32
C ALA A 134 6.47 2.83 -3.28
N VAL A 135 6.79 1.60 -3.72
CA VAL A 135 7.14 0.47 -2.84
C VAL A 135 8.35 0.80 -1.97
N ARG A 136 9.45 1.25 -2.57
CA ARG A 136 10.66 1.63 -1.81
C ARG A 136 10.37 2.76 -0.81
N SER A 137 9.65 3.78 -1.25
CA SER A 137 9.37 4.97 -0.45
C SER A 137 8.35 4.72 0.66
N ALA A 138 7.51 3.70 0.52
CA ALA A 138 6.59 3.23 1.55
C ALA A 138 7.25 2.31 2.59
N GLY A 139 8.52 1.95 2.41
CA GLY A 139 9.21 0.96 3.25
C GLY A 139 8.61 -0.44 3.08
N LEU A 140 8.14 -0.76 1.88
CA LEU A 140 7.60 -2.06 1.50
C LEU A 140 8.57 -2.81 0.60
N SER A 141 8.32 -4.09 0.44
CA SER A 141 9.07 -5.03 -0.38
C SER A 141 8.15 -5.80 -1.32
N GLY A 142 8.74 -6.58 -2.23
CA GLY A 142 7.97 -7.48 -3.10
C GLY A 142 7.30 -8.64 -2.34
N ALA A 143 7.73 -8.94 -1.12
CA ALA A 143 7.15 -10.01 -0.30
C ALA A 143 5.88 -9.58 0.45
N ASP A 144 5.67 -8.27 0.60
CA ASP A 144 4.48 -7.74 1.26
C ASP A 144 3.23 -7.92 0.39
N MET A 145 2.09 -8.15 1.03
CA MET A 145 0.80 -8.24 0.33
C MET A 145 0.39 -6.88 -0.23
N PHE A 146 -0.31 -6.87 -1.36
CA PHE A 146 -0.95 -5.70 -1.95
C PHE A 146 -2.28 -5.37 -1.27
N SER A 147 -2.33 -5.57 0.05
CA SER A 147 -3.51 -5.35 0.90
C SER A 147 -3.97 -3.90 0.88
N PRO A 148 -5.22 -3.62 1.28
CA PRO A 148 -5.72 -2.24 1.40
C PRO A 148 -4.79 -1.31 2.19
N GLU A 149 -4.27 -1.78 3.32
CA GLU A 149 -3.30 -1.05 4.14
C GLU A 149 -2.06 -0.65 3.35
N ASN A 150 -1.47 -1.60 2.63
CA ASN A 150 -0.24 -1.36 1.90
C ASN A 150 -0.51 -0.49 0.66
N GLN A 151 -1.67 -0.59 0.02
CA GLN A 151 -2.07 0.35 -1.02
C GLN A 151 -2.17 1.78 -0.50
N ASP A 152 -2.70 2.00 0.71
CA ASP A 152 -2.76 3.33 1.35
C ASP A 152 -1.36 3.86 1.70
N ARG A 153 -0.45 2.98 2.11
CA ARG A 153 0.97 3.34 2.29
C ARG A 153 1.64 3.74 0.98
N LEU A 154 1.32 3.05 -0.12
CA LEU A 154 1.81 3.42 -1.46
C LEU A 154 1.23 4.77 -1.91
N PHE A 155 -0.06 5.03 -1.67
CA PHE A 155 -0.68 6.32 -1.93
C PHE A 155 0.02 7.46 -1.19
N LEU A 156 0.25 7.29 0.12
CA LEU A 156 1.02 8.24 0.92
C LEU A 156 2.43 8.46 0.37
N ALA A 157 3.10 7.40 -0.09
CA ALA A 157 4.40 7.49 -0.71
C ALA A 157 4.39 8.31 -2.02
N LEU A 158 3.33 8.22 -2.83
CA LEU A 158 3.15 9.06 -4.02
C LEU A 158 3.05 10.54 -3.64
N LEU A 159 2.24 10.87 -2.64
CA LEU A 159 2.07 12.26 -2.18
C LEU A 159 3.38 12.84 -1.65
N LYS A 160 4.12 12.08 -0.83
CA LYS A 160 5.37 12.53 -0.21
C LYS A 160 6.51 12.70 -1.23
N ASN A 161 6.65 11.75 -2.16
CA ASN A 161 7.89 11.61 -2.92
C ASN A 161 7.74 11.99 -4.39
N LYS A 162 6.60 11.67 -5.03
CA LYS A 162 6.37 11.97 -6.44
C LYS A 162 5.65 13.30 -6.63
N ARG A 163 4.74 13.65 -5.72
CA ARG A 163 3.93 14.88 -5.74
C ARG A 163 4.18 15.74 -4.50
N PRO A 164 5.44 16.12 -4.19
CA PRO A 164 5.79 16.76 -2.93
C PRO A 164 5.04 18.09 -2.69
N LEU A 165 4.56 18.77 -3.73
CA LEU A 165 3.71 19.97 -3.57
C LEU A 165 2.41 19.68 -2.81
N VAL A 166 1.82 18.48 -3.01
CA VAL A 166 0.63 18.06 -2.25
C VAL A 166 0.99 17.90 -0.78
N TRP A 167 2.07 17.16 -0.49
CA TRP A 167 2.53 16.94 0.87
C TRP A 167 2.87 18.26 1.59
N LEU A 168 3.60 19.15 0.95
CA LEU A 168 3.94 20.47 1.49
C LEU A 168 2.69 21.31 1.77
N TYR A 169 1.70 21.28 0.88
CA TYR A 169 0.46 22.04 1.07
C TYR A 169 -0.36 21.52 2.25
N ILE A 170 -0.65 20.22 2.30
CA ILE A 170 -1.49 19.63 3.36
C ILE A 170 -0.82 19.69 4.74
N ASN A 171 0.51 19.77 4.82
CA ASN A 171 1.23 19.98 6.08
C ASN A 171 1.38 21.46 6.45
N GLY A 172 0.79 22.39 5.68
CA GLY A 172 0.88 23.82 5.95
C GLY A 172 2.24 24.46 5.65
N LEU A 173 3.17 23.71 5.04
CA LEU A 173 4.52 24.17 4.69
C LEU A 173 4.56 24.99 3.40
N SER A 174 3.45 25.03 2.65
CA SER A 174 3.28 25.82 1.44
C SER A 174 1.86 26.42 1.38
N GLY A 175 1.73 27.64 0.87
CA GLY A 175 0.42 28.25 0.56
C GLY A 175 -0.10 27.93 -0.85
N ASN A 176 0.64 27.17 -1.66
CA ASN A 176 0.33 26.95 -3.08
C ASN A 176 -0.68 25.81 -3.30
N GLY A 177 -1.96 26.05 -2.98
CA GLY A 177 -3.04 25.07 -3.17
C GLY A 177 -3.30 24.73 -4.64
N LEU A 178 -3.17 25.71 -5.53
CA LEU A 178 -3.32 25.48 -6.98
C LEU A 178 -2.23 24.53 -7.51
N GLY A 179 -0.98 24.71 -7.08
CA GLY A 179 0.12 23.82 -7.44
C GLY A 179 -0.04 22.40 -6.87
N ALA A 180 -0.61 22.27 -5.67
CA ALA A 180 -0.95 20.96 -5.11
C ALA A 180 -2.05 20.27 -5.94
N ALA A 181 -3.12 20.98 -6.29
CA ALA A 181 -4.19 20.43 -7.12
C ALA A 181 -3.68 20.06 -8.53
N ASP A 182 -2.79 20.86 -9.13
CA ASP A 182 -2.14 20.53 -10.41
C ASP A 182 -1.28 19.27 -10.31
N ALA A 183 -0.61 19.07 -9.18
CA ALA A 183 0.17 17.87 -8.93
C ALA A 183 -0.74 16.63 -8.79
N MET A 184 -1.94 16.76 -8.21
CA MET A 184 -2.95 15.69 -8.16
C MET A 184 -3.41 15.29 -9.58
N SER A 185 -3.78 16.25 -10.43
CA SER A 185 -4.23 15.98 -11.81
C SER A 185 -3.16 15.33 -12.68
N ARG A 186 -1.88 15.60 -12.39
CA ARG A 186 -0.75 14.97 -13.09
C ARG A 186 -0.47 13.55 -12.61
N GLU A 187 -1.02 13.12 -11.48
CA GLU A 187 -0.86 11.75 -10.98
C GLU A 187 -2.07 10.88 -11.33
N TRP A 188 -3.27 11.42 -11.14
CA TRP A 188 -4.53 10.72 -11.36
C TRP A 188 -5.33 11.36 -12.47
N SER A 189 -5.57 10.59 -13.53
CA SER A 189 -6.23 11.07 -14.75
C SER A 189 -7.68 11.49 -14.51
N SER A 190 -8.32 10.94 -13.48
CA SER A 190 -9.70 11.25 -13.11
C SER A 190 -9.86 12.63 -12.44
N ILE A 191 -8.76 13.31 -12.12
CA ILE A 191 -8.77 14.63 -11.47
C ILE A 191 -8.56 15.73 -12.51
N ALA A 192 -9.48 16.70 -12.53
CA ALA A 192 -9.44 17.82 -13.45
C ALA A 192 -8.20 18.67 -13.26
N TYR A 193 -7.60 19.09 -14.37
CA TYR A 193 -6.59 20.15 -14.42
C TYR A 193 -7.27 21.53 -14.42
N TRP A 194 -6.51 22.62 -14.61
CA TRP A 194 -7.03 23.98 -14.48
C TRP A 194 -8.14 24.33 -15.49
N ASP A 195 -8.22 23.62 -16.61
CA ASP A 195 -9.22 23.81 -17.68
C ASP A 195 -10.44 22.87 -17.54
N GLY A 196 -10.53 22.11 -16.44
CA GLY A 196 -11.61 21.16 -16.19
C GLY A 196 -11.45 19.80 -16.89
N ARG A 197 -10.35 19.57 -17.62
CA ARG A 197 -10.08 18.33 -18.37
C ARG A 197 -9.02 17.48 -17.66
N SER A 198 -8.88 16.21 -18.06
CA SER A 198 -7.74 15.41 -17.60
C SER A 198 -6.42 15.98 -18.13
N TYR A 199 -5.36 15.92 -17.32
CA TYR A 199 -4.04 16.43 -17.73
C TYR A 199 -3.49 15.71 -18.98
N TYR A 200 -3.82 14.43 -19.15
CA TYR A 200 -3.29 13.60 -20.23
C TYR A 200 -4.04 13.72 -21.56
N GLY A 201 -5.12 14.53 -21.62
CA GLY A 201 -5.99 14.64 -22.80
C GLY A 201 -6.84 13.38 -23.03
N GLY A 202 -7.91 13.49 -23.84
CA GLY A 202 -8.75 12.33 -24.17
C GLY A 202 -10.26 12.54 -24.31
N GLY A 203 -10.77 13.77 -24.22
CA GLY A 203 -12.19 14.07 -24.49
C GLY A 203 -13.18 13.77 -23.36
N ASP A 204 -12.79 12.96 -22.38
CA ASP A 204 -13.63 12.70 -21.19
C ASP A 204 -13.51 13.82 -20.15
N ARG A 205 -14.65 14.17 -19.53
CA ARG A 205 -14.67 15.04 -18.36
C ARG A 205 -14.01 14.27 -17.22
N ALA A 206 -13.07 14.90 -16.51
CA ALA A 206 -12.56 14.36 -15.26
C ALA A 206 -13.72 14.09 -14.29
N HIS A 207 -13.67 12.96 -13.60
CA HIS A 207 -14.70 12.55 -12.65
C HIS A 207 -14.70 13.39 -11.36
N VAL A 208 -13.56 14.02 -11.05
CA VAL A 208 -13.37 14.94 -9.93
C VAL A 208 -13.08 16.32 -10.50
N SER A 209 -13.91 17.30 -10.16
CA SER A 209 -13.76 18.69 -10.61
C SER A 209 -12.57 19.39 -9.95
N ARG A 210 -12.19 20.53 -10.51
CA ARG A 210 -11.10 21.35 -9.97
C ARG A 210 -11.45 21.90 -8.59
N GLU A 211 -12.71 22.29 -8.41
CA GLU A 211 -13.26 22.79 -7.15
C GLU A 211 -13.31 21.69 -6.10
N GLU A 212 -13.74 20.48 -6.46
CA GLU A 212 -13.76 19.32 -5.55
C GLU A 212 -12.36 19.03 -5.00
N ILE A 213 -11.33 18.96 -5.85
CA ILE A 213 -9.96 18.66 -5.38
C ILE A 213 -9.35 19.81 -4.57
N LEU A 214 -9.62 21.07 -4.92
CA LEU A 214 -9.14 22.22 -4.14
C LEU A 214 -9.77 22.25 -2.74
N SER A 215 -11.08 22.03 -2.66
CA SER A 215 -11.81 21.94 -1.38
C SER A 215 -11.27 20.81 -0.52
N GLU A 216 -11.06 19.63 -1.11
CA GLU A 216 -10.59 18.45 -0.37
C GLU A 216 -9.14 18.60 0.13
N LEU A 217 -8.27 19.25 -0.65
CA LEU A 217 -6.91 19.57 -0.22
C LEU A 217 -6.91 20.54 0.97
N GLU A 218 -7.77 21.55 0.97
CA GLU A 218 -7.90 22.49 2.10
C GLU A 218 -8.44 21.80 3.34
N GLN A 219 -9.50 21.00 3.21
CA GLN A 219 -10.02 20.24 4.35
C GLN A 219 -8.99 19.23 4.89
N THR A 220 -8.20 18.60 4.00
CA THR A 220 -7.11 17.72 4.42
C THR A 220 -6.04 18.48 5.19
N ARG A 221 -5.71 19.70 4.76
CA ARG A 221 -4.80 20.59 5.48
C ARG A 221 -5.32 20.94 6.88
N GLU A 222 -6.61 21.24 7.00
CA GLU A 222 -7.25 21.53 8.28
C GLU A 222 -7.20 20.32 9.24
N ARG A 223 -7.48 19.11 8.72
CA ARG A 223 -7.36 17.86 9.48
C ARG A 223 -5.93 17.55 9.90
N MET A 224 -4.95 17.80 9.03
CA MET A 224 -3.53 17.67 9.37
C MET A 224 -3.14 18.64 10.48
N ARG A 225 -3.62 19.89 10.42
CA ARG A 225 -3.35 20.89 11.46
C ARG A 225 -3.91 20.46 12.81
N SER A 226 -5.16 20.02 12.88
CA SER A 226 -5.76 19.56 14.15
C SER A 226 -5.07 18.31 14.70
N HIS A 227 -4.62 17.40 13.82
CA HIS A 227 -3.85 16.23 14.21
C HIS A 227 -2.49 16.59 14.84
N THR A 228 -1.77 17.57 14.28
CA THR A 228 -0.46 17.99 14.82
C THR A 228 -0.54 18.78 16.13
N GLN A 229 -1.71 19.32 16.49
CA GLN A 229 -1.89 20.14 17.69
C GLN A 229 -2.31 19.36 18.94
N HIS A 230 -2.66 18.07 18.80
CA HIS A 230 -3.11 17.20 19.89
C HIS A 230 -2.40 15.83 19.89
N PRO A 231 -1.12 15.75 20.32
CA PRO A 231 -0.45 14.48 20.61
C PRO A 231 -0.94 13.84 21.92
#